data_AF-A0A385SV77-F1
#
_entry.id   AF-A0A385SV77-F1
#
_cell.length_a   1.000
_cell.length_b   1.000
_cell.length_c   1.000
_cell.angle_alpha   90.00
_cell.angle_beta   90.00
_cell.angle_gamma   90.00
#
_symmetry.space_group_name_H-M   'P 1'
#
loop_
_entity.id
_entity.type
_entity.pdbx_description
1 polymer ?
#
loop_
_entity_poly.entity_id
_entity_poly.type
_entity_poly.pdbx_seq_one_letter_code
_entity_poly.pdbx_strand_id
1 'polypeptide(L)'
;METKDLIELEFNGYKVYGLSRGSIETGSTLGIFVMFPGNDVTVYFYFNNMKPEYRNFESVNDYKKQRDQFIEEYTKYLTTCKDE
;
A
#
# COMPACT_ATOMS: atom_id res chain seq x y z
N MET A 1 2.71 9.24 -20.86
CA MET A 1 1.68 8.40 -20.20
C MET A 1 2.31 7.95 -18.90
N GLU A 2 1.70 8.23 -17.75
CA GLU A 2 2.29 7.80 -16.47
C GLU A 2 2.33 6.28 -16.37
N THR A 3 3.44 5.74 -15.89
CA THR A 3 3.62 4.32 -15.64
C THR A 3 3.12 3.97 -14.25
N LYS A 4 2.24 2.97 -14.19
CA LYS A 4 1.90 2.24 -12.97
C LYS A 4 2.55 0.88 -13.08
N ASP A 5 3.40 0.57 -12.11
CA ASP A 5 4.04 -0.72 -12.04
C ASP A 5 3.13 -1.68 -11.29
N LEU A 6 2.86 -2.84 -11.88
CA LEU A 6 2.28 -3.96 -11.16
C LEU A 6 3.38 -4.53 -10.26
N ILE A 7 3.13 -4.55 -8.95
CA ILE A 7 4.09 -5.04 -7.96
C ILE A 7 3.44 -6.09 -7.05
N GLU A 8 4.27 -7.05 -6.65
CA GLU A 8 4.00 -8.03 -5.59
C GLU A 8 4.91 -7.69 -4.41
N LEU A 9 4.31 -7.63 -3.22
CA LEU A 9 4.98 -7.42 -1.94
C LEU A 9 4.63 -8.57 -1.01
N GLU A 10 5.56 -8.94 -0.13
CA GLU A 10 5.35 -10.00 0.86
C GLU A 10 5.75 -9.49 2.24
N PHE A 11 4.81 -9.51 3.18
CA PHE A 11 5.01 -9.07 4.55
C PHE A 11 4.32 -10.04 5.52
N ASN A 12 5.05 -10.52 6.52
CA ASN A 12 4.51 -11.34 7.61
C ASN A 12 3.65 -12.54 7.14
N GLY A 13 4.04 -13.17 6.01
CA GLY A 13 3.32 -14.29 5.40
C GLY A 13 2.13 -13.92 4.51
N TYR A 14 1.82 -12.63 4.36
CA TYR A 14 0.78 -12.12 3.47
C TYR A 14 1.38 -11.60 2.16
N LYS A 15 0.80 -12.03 1.04
CA LYS A 15 1.07 -11.45 -0.27
C LYS A 15 0.12 -10.29 -0.56
N VAL A 16 0.69 -9.17 -0.99
CA VAL A 16 -0.03 -7.95 -1.36
C VAL A 16 0.33 -7.61 -2.80
N TYR A 17 -0.69 -7.47 -3.64
CA TYR A 17 -0.56 -7.15 -5.06
C TYR A 17 -1.06 -5.74 -5.29
N GLY A 18 -0.43 -4.97 -6.16
CA GLY A 18 -0.97 -3.65 -6.46
C GLY A 18 -0.36 -2.94 -7.63
N LEU A 19 -1.03 -1.85 -8.00
CA LEU A 19 -0.53 -0.87 -8.94
C LEU A 19 0.08 0.28 -8.14
N SER A 20 1.39 0.47 -8.28
CA SER A 20 2.10 1.60 -7.68
C SER A 20 2.51 2.59 -8.75
N ARG A 21 2.28 3.88 -8.52
CA ARG A 21 2.84 4.90 -9.41
C ARG A 21 4.34 5.06 -9.25
N GLY A 22 4.96 5.45 -10.36
CA GLY A 22 6.36 5.91 -10.42
C GLY A 22 6.55 7.40 -10.15
N SER A 23 5.48 8.18 -9.96
CA SER A 23 5.52 9.63 -9.73
C SER A 23 4.47 10.10 -8.70
N ILE A 24 4.68 11.28 -8.11
CA ILE A 24 3.76 11.94 -7.17
C ILE A 24 3.16 13.26 -7.71
N GLU A 25 3.47 13.62 -8.96
CA GLU A 25 3.22 14.96 -9.51
C GLU A 25 1.78 15.18 -9.99
N THR A 26 1.09 14.10 -10.39
CA THR A 26 -0.27 14.21 -10.95
C THR A 26 -1.21 13.22 -10.30
N GLY A 27 -2.53 13.45 -10.35
CA GLY A 27 -3.59 12.49 -9.99
C GLY A 27 -3.83 12.22 -8.50
N SER A 28 -5.04 11.74 -8.18
CA SER A 28 -5.58 11.60 -6.81
C SER A 28 -5.16 10.34 -6.06
N THR A 29 -4.63 9.32 -6.75
CA THR A 29 -4.28 8.02 -6.16
C THR A 29 -2.88 7.61 -6.58
N LEU A 30 -2.01 7.32 -5.61
CA LEU A 30 -0.61 6.90 -5.79
C LEU A 30 -0.47 5.38 -5.88
N GLY A 31 -1.38 4.64 -5.27
CA GLY A 31 -1.42 3.20 -5.44
C GLY A 31 -2.70 2.55 -4.95
N ILE A 32 -3.02 1.42 -5.57
CA ILE A 32 -4.15 0.57 -5.22
C ILE A 32 -3.60 -0.83 -5.01
N PHE A 33 -3.84 -1.38 -3.84
CA PHE A 33 -3.33 -2.69 -3.44
C PHE A 33 -4.46 -3.58 -2.94
N VAL A 34 -4.26 -4.88 -3.11
CA VAL A 34 -5.17 -5.92 -2.67
C VAL A 34 -4.39 -6.98 -1.89
N MET A 35 -5.00 -7.46 -0.82
CA MET A 35 -4.48 -8.54 0.02
C MET A 35 -5.60 -9.56 0.28
N PHE A 36 -5.24 -10.84 0.27
CA PHE A 36 -6.15 -11.96 0.51
C PHE A 36 -5.77 -12.67 1.81
N PRO A 37 -6.27 -12.22 2.97
CA PRO A 37 -5.93 -12.83 4.26
C PRO A 37 -6.56 -14.23 4.48
N GLY A 38 -7.51 -14.64 3.64
CA GLY A 38 -8.25 -15.90 3.78
C GLY A 38 -9.75 -15.69 4.02
N ASN A 39 -10.49 -16.78 4.27
CA ASN A 39 -11.93 -16.77 4.59
C ASN A 39 -12.81 -15.98 3.60
N ASP A 40 -12.49 -16.06 2.30
CA ASP A 40 -13.16 -15.30 1.23
C ASP A 40 -13.16 -13.77 1.41
N VAL A 41 -12.29 -13.25 2.29
CA VAL A 41 -12.12 -11.83 2.52
C VAL A 41 -11.07 -11.26 1.56
N THR A 42 -11.38 -10.10 1.00
CA THR A 42 -10.46 -9.29 0.20
C THR A 42 -10.30 -7.92 0.85
N VAL A 43 -9.06 -7.52 1.13
CA VAL A 43 -8.73 -6.20 1.71
C VAL A 43 -8.14 -5.31 0.63
N TYR A 44 -8.70 -4.11 0.48
CA TYR A 44 -8.22 -3.10 -0.45
C TYR A 44 -7.53 -1.96 0.30
N PHE A 45 -6.33 -1.58 -0.15
CA PHE A 45 -5.64 -0.38 0.30
C PHE A 45 -5.61 0.66 -0.81
N TYR A 46 -6.09 1.87 -0.51
CA TYR A 46 -6.03 3.01 -1.42
C TYR A 46 -5.09 4.06 -0.85
N PHE A 47 -3.92 4.23 -1.46
CA PHE A 47 -2.97 5.27 -1.10
C PHE A 47 -3.24 6.50 -1.94
N ASN A 48 -3.92 7.50 -1.36
CA ASN A 48 -4.30 8.71 -2.06
C ASN A 48 -3.18 9.76 -2.05
N ASN A 49 -3.06 10.51 -3.15
CA ASN A 49 -2.17 11.65 -3.22
C ASN A 49 -2.86 12.83 -2.55
N MET A 50 -2.43 13.17 -1.34
CA MET A 50 -2.89 14.38 -0.66
C MET A 50 -2.18 15.59 -1.24
N LYS A 51 -2.77 16.78 -1.07
CA LYS A 51 -2.11 18.02 -1.49
C LYS A 51 -0.76 18.17 -0.77
N PRO A 52 0.24 18.83 -1.39
CA PRO A 52 1.57 18.97 -0.81
C PRO A 52 1.57 19.50 0.64
N GLU A 53 0.65 20.42 0.98
CA GLU A 53 0.54 21.00 2.32
C GLU A 53 0.03 20.04 3.41
N TYR A 54 -0.52 18.87 3.04
CA TYR A 54 -1.08 17.88 3.97
C TYR A 54 -0.36 16.53 3.95
N ARG A 55 0.51 16.30 2.96
CA ARG A 55 1.21 15.01 2.82
C ARG A 55 2.52 15.00 3.59
N ASN A 56 2.86 13.87 4.17
CA ASN A 56 4.08 13.67 4.96
C ASN A 56 5.22 13.06 4.13
N PHE A 57 5.18 13.16 2.80
CA PHE A 57 6.23 12.66 1.92
C PHE A 57 6.58 13.65 0.82
N GLU A 58 7.86 13.73 0.48
CA GLU A 58 8.36 14.68 -0.52
C GLU A 58 8.77 14.02 -1.85
N SER A 59 8.94 12.70 -1.86
CA SER A 59 9.38 11.95 -3.04
C SER A 59 8.60 10.65 -3.23
N VAL A 60 8.65 10.09 -4.44
CA VAL A 60 8.06 8.77 -4.71
C VAL A 60 8.69 7.67 -3.86
N ASN A 61 9.99 7.77 -3.56
CA ASN A 61 10.69 6.79 -2.73
C ASN A 61 10.23 6.87 -1.27
N ASP A 62 10.02 8.07 -0.75
CA ASP A 62 9.50 8.28 0.60
C ASP A 62 8.06 7.77 0.72
N TYR A 63 7.21 8.07 -0.27
CA TYR A 63 5.88 7.46 -0.38
C TYR A 63 5.96 5.91 -0.34
N LYS A 64 6.81 5.30 -1.17
CA LYS A 64 6.96 3.83 -1.22
C LYS A 64 7.39 3.27 0.14
N LYS A 65 8.32 3.94 0.81
CA LYS A 65 8.78 3.55 2.16
C LYS A 65 7.63 3.60 3.19
N GLN A 66 6.86 4.69 3.21
CA GLN A 66 5.74 4.84 4.13
C GLN A 66 4.61 3.85 3.85
N ARG A 67 4.32 3.60 2.57
CA ARG A 67 3.39 2.56 2.11
C ARG A 67 3.80 1.18 2.63
N ASP A 68 5.05 0.80 2.40
CA ASP A 68 5.58 -0.52 2.78
C ASP A 68 5.59 -0.69 4.30
N GLN A 69 6.00 0.34 5.04
CA GLN A 69 5.95 0.35 6.51
C GLN A 69 4.52 0.19 7.05
N PHE A 70 3.54 0.86 6.44
CA PHE A 70 2.14 0.69 6.83
C PHE A 70 1.66 -0.75 6.61
N ILE A 71 1.93 -1.33 5.43
CA ILE A 71 1.50 -2.70 5.11
C ILE A 71 2.19 -3.71 6.04
N GLU A 72 3.49 -3.52 6.32
CA GLU A 72 4.26 -4.34 7.25
C GLU A 72 3.65 -4.32 8.66
N GLU A 73 3.44 -3.14 9.24
CA GLU A 73 2.89 -3.04 10.61
C GLU A 73 1.43 -3.51 10.67
N TYR A 74 0.62 -3.24 9.64
CA TYR A 74 -0.76 -3.74 9.56
C TYR A 74 -0.80 -5.27 9.53
N THR A 75 -0.05 -5.90 8.63
CA THR A 75 0.00 -7.37 8.51
C THR A 75 0.59 -8.02 9.75
N LYS A 76 1.60 -7.40 10.37
CA LYS A 76 2.16 -7.85 11.65
C LYS A 76 1.09 -7.83 12.74
N TYR A 77 0.30 -6.77 12.85
CA TYR A 77 -0.79 -6.69 13.82
C TYR A 77 -1.83 -7.80 13.61
N LEU A 78 -2.19 -8.11 12.35
CA LEU A 78 -3.12 -9.21 12.04
C LEU A 78 -2.65 -10.57 12.57
N THR A 79 -1.33 -10.82 12.65
CA THR A 79 -0.81 -12.08 13.23
C THR A 79 -1.04 -12.22 14.74
N THR A 80 -1.41 -11.13 15.41
CA THR A 80 -1.70 -11.13 16.86
C THR A 80 -3.18 -11.35 17.18
N CYS A 81 -4.05 -11.23 16.18
CA CYS A 81 -5.46 -11.56 16.31
C CYS A 81 -5.59 -13.07 16.47
N LYS A 82 -6.14 -13.52 17.61
CA LYS A 82 -6.47 -14.94 17.82
C LYS A 82 -7.85 -15.21 17.24
N ASP A 83 -8.01 -16.36 16.59
CA ASP A 83 -9.33 -16.91 16.32
C ASP A 83 -10.01 -17.17 17.68
N GLU A 84 -11.17 -16.55 17.92
CA GLU A 84 -12.03 -16.86 19.07
C GLU A 84 -12.73 -18.21 18.91
#